data_AF-A0A3M6JV57-F1
#
_entry.id   AF-A0A3M6JV57-F1
#
_cell.length_a   1.000
_cell.length_b   1.000
_cell.length_c   1.000
_cell.angle_alpha   90.00
_cell.angle_beta   90.00
_cell.angle_gamma   90.00
#
_symmetry.space_group_name_H-M   'P 1'
#
loop_
_entity.id
_entity.type
_entity.pdbx_description
1 polymer ?
#
loop_
_entity_poly.entity_id
_entity_poly.type
_entity_poly.pdbx_seq_one_letter_code
_entity_poly.pdbx_strand_id
1 'polypeptide(L)'
;KENVADRQEIERELRLALQFLSRKLSSFMSKRGQAEAAKKRANLYAKYIPMIAEFCTELAGKKKEPNYKKMLESEIETETKKAVKEEKEIGNK
;
A
#
# COMPACT_ATOMS: atom_id res chain seq x y z
N LYS A 1 -25.60 -42.76 11.59
CA LYS A 1 -24.90 -42.22 12.79
C LYS A 1 -24.11 -41.01 12.30
N GLU A 2 -24.81 -39.93 11.99
CA GLU A 2 -24.28 -38.77 11.23
C GLU A 2 -24.89 -37.48 11.76
N ASN A 3 -24.80 -37.22 13.06
CA ASN A 3 -25.24 -35.93 13.61
C ASN A 3 -24.18 -35.37 14.56
N VAL A 4 -23.09 -34.91 13.96
CA VAL A 4 -22.15 -33.96 14.57
C VAL A 4 -22.49 -32.52 14.11
N ALA A 5 -23.52 -32.34 13.27
CA ALA A 5 -23.85 -31.07 12.61
C ALA A 5 -24.85 -30.18 13.38
N ASP A 6 -25.76 -30.74 14.18
CA ASP A 6 -26.84 -29.96 14.82
C ASP A 6 -26.47 -29.33 16.18
N ARG A 7 -25.20 -29.34 16.59
CA ARG A 7 -24.77 -28.56 17.76
C ARG A 7 -24.40 -27.15 17.34
N GLN A 8 -25.19 -26.18 17.78
CA GLN A 8 -24.96 -24.75 17.56
C GLN A 8 -23.54 -24.29 17.89
N GLU A 9 -22.88 -24.97 18.84
CA GLU A 9 -21.48 -24.73 19.22
C GLU A 9 -20.50 -24.98 18.07
N ILE A 10 -20.64 -26.11 17.37
CA ILE A 10 -19.74 -26.52 16.28
C ILE A 10 -19.93 -25.62 15.05
N GLU A 11 -21.18 -25.29 14.72
CA GLU A 11 -21.48 -24.37 13.63
C GLU A 11 -20.88 -22.98 13.90
N ARG A 12 -20.99 -22.50 15.15
CA ARG A 12 -20.43 -21.21 15.57
C ARG A 12 -18.90 -21.21 15.47
N GLU A 13 -18.24 -22.27 15.91
CA GLU A 13 -16.78 -22.38 15.82
C GLU A 13 -16.30 -22.42 14.36
N LEU A 14 -16.95 -23.21 13.50
CA LEU A 14 -16.63 -23.27 12.07
C LEU A 14 -16.81 -21.89 11.41
N ARG A 15 -17.90 -21.19 11.73
CA ARG A 15 -18.16 -19.85 11.21
C ARG A 15 -17.09 -18.85 11.66
N LEU A 16 -16.71 -18.87 12.94
CA LEU A 16 -15.68 -17.99 13.48
C LEU A 16 -14.30 -18.30 12.89
N ALA A 17 -13.94 -19.58 12.75
CA ALA A 17 -12.70 -20.00 12.13
C ALA A 17 -12.61 -19.54 10.67
N LEU A 18 -13.68 -19.72 9.90
CA LEU A 18 -13.74 -19.24 8.52
C LEU A 18 -13.59 -17.72 8.46
N GLN A 19 -14.32 -16.99 9.31
CA GLN A 19 -14.25 -15.52 9.33
C GLN A 19 -12.85 -15.02 9.73
N PHE A 20 -12.18 -15.70 10.65
CA PHE A 20 -10.81 -15.39 11.05
C PHE A 20 -9.84 -15.54 9.87
N LEU A 21 -9.91 -16.66 9.14
CA LEU A 21 -9.09 -16.90 7.95
C LEU A 21 -9.38 -15.88 6.84
N SER A 22 -10.65 -15.57 6.59
CA SER A 22 -11.04 -14.56 5.60
C SER A 22 -10.48 -13.16 5.92
N ARG A 23 -10.50 -12.76 7.20
CA ARG A 23 -9.92 -11.47 7.64
C ARG A 23 -8.41 -11.44 7.42
N LYS A 24 -7.70 -12.53 7.73
CA LYS A 24 -6.26 -12.63 7.53
C LYS A 24 -5.89 -12.52 6.05
N LEU A 25 -6.64 -13.21 5.19
CA LEU A 25 -6.46 -13.12 3.73
C LEU A 25 -6.75 -11.71 3.20
N SER A 26 -7.85 -11.08 3.65
CA SER A 26 -8.21 -9.72 3.26
C SER A 26 -7.12 -8.72 3.62
N SER A 27 -6.59 -8.77 4.85
CA SER A 27 -5.47 -7.90 5.27
C SER A 27 -4.23 -8.07 4.39
N PHE A 28 -3.87 -9.32 4.07
CA PHE A 28 -2.73 -9.60 3.20
C PHE A 28 -2.94 -9.07 1.78
N MET A 29 -4.13 -9.24 1.20
CA MET A 29 -4.47 -8.70 -0.12
C MET A 29 -4.48 -7.17 -0.15
N SER A 30 -5.02 -6.52 0.88
CA SER A 30 -5.00 -5.06 1.00
C SER A 30 -3.58 -4.52 1.03
N LYS A 31 -2.66 -5.15 1.78
CA LYS A 31 -1.24 -4.75 1.82
C LYS A 31 -0.57 -4.86 0.44
N ARG A 32 -0.81 -5.97 -0.27
CA ARG A 32 -0.33 -6.14 -1.66
C ARG A 32 -0.88 -5.05 -2.60
N GLY A 33 -2.18 -4.75 -2.50
CA GLY A 33 -2.83 -3.73 -3.33
C GLY A 33 -2.27 -2.33 -3.07
N GLN A 34 -2.01 -1.98 -1.81
CA GLN A 34 -1.40 -0.69 -1.45
C GLN A 34 0.02 -0.56 -2.01
N ALA A 35 0.84 -1.61 -1.90
CA ALA A 35 2.19 -1.62 -2.46
C ALA A 35 2.20 -1.47 -3.99
N GLU A 36 1.25 -2.12 -4.69
CA GLU A 36 1.12 -1.97 -6.14
C GLU A 36 0.62 -0.57 -6.55
N ALA A 37 -0.34 -0.01 -5.81
CA ALA A 37 -0.85 1.34 -6.05
C ALA A 37 0.24 2.40 -5.82
N ALA A 38 1.08 2.25 -4.79
CA ALA A 38 2.23 3.12 -4.53
C ALA A 38 3.23 3.06 -5.69
N LYS A 39 3.58 1.87 -6.17
CA LYS A 39 4.44 1.70 -7.37
C LYS A 39 3.87 2.39 -8.60
N LYS A 40 2.57 2.24 -8.86
CA LYS A 40 1.89 2.92 -9.98
C LYS A 40 1.96 4.44 -9.84
N ARG A 41 1.76 4.96 -8.63
CA ARG A 41 1.83 6.39 -8.32
C ARG A 41 3.25 6.96 -8.51
N ALA A 42 4.27 6.28 -7.99
CA ALA A 42 5.67 6.66 -8.17
C ALA A 42 6.08 6.69 -9.65
N ASN A 43 5.69 5.67 -10.42
CA ASN A 43 5.94 5.64 -11.87
C ASN A 43 5.28 6.80 -12.61
N LEU A 44 4.06 7.19 -12.20
CA LEU A 44 3.35 8.34 -12.75
C LEU A 44 4.13 9.62 -12.46
N TYR A 45 4.48 9.87 -11.21
CA TYR A 45 5.23 11.06 -10.81
C TYR A 45 6.59 11.16 -11.49
N ALA A 46 7.32 10.05 -11.63
CA ALA A 46 8.59 10.03 -12.36
C ALA A 46 8.46 10.53 -13.81
N LYS A 47 7.32 10.30 -14.47
CA LYS A 47 7.08 10.74 -15.85
C LYS A 47 6.65 12.22 -15.93
N TYR A 48 5.78 12.67 -15.03
CA TYR A 48 5.16 13.99 -15.13
C TYR A 48 5.93 15.10 -14.40
N ILE A 49 6.65 14.77 -13.33
CA ILE A 49 7.42 15.77 -12.57
C ILE A 49 8.43 16.54 -13.44
N PRO A 50 9.24 15.89 -14.30
CA PRO A 50 10.15 16.60 -15.19
C PRO A 50 9.43 17.52 -16.18
N MET A 51 8.34 17.03 -16.77
CA MET A 51 7.53 17.79 -17.73
C MET A 51 6.88 19.03 -17.10
N ILE A 52 6.39 18.91 -15.86
CA ILE A 52 5.86 20.05 -15.11
C ILE A 52 6.97 21.05 -14.78
N ALA A 53 8.16 20.57 -14.42
CA ALA A 53 9.30 21.45 -14.13
C ALA A 53 9.71 22.27 -15.37
N GLU A 54 9.75 21.66 -16.55
CA GLU A 54 10.01 22.32 -17.82
C GLU A 54 8.96 23.42 -18.10
N PHE A 55 7.68 23.08 -18.08
CA PHE A 55 6.62 24.07 -18.32
C PHE A 55 6.61 25.21 -17.31
N CYS A 56 6.86 24.92 -16.03
CA CYS A 56 6.98 25.96 -15.01
C CYS A 56 8.18 26.88 -15.25
N THR A 57 9.31 26.35 -15.76
CA THR A 57 10.48 27.19 -16.10
C THR A 57 10.25 28.08 -17.31
N GLU A 58 9.58 27.53 -18.32
CA GLU A 58 9.21 28.25 -19.55
C GLU A 58 8.25 29.39 -19.22
N LEU A 59 7.19 29.12 -18.46
CA LEU A 59 6.23 30.12 -17.99
C LEU A 59 6.88 31.18 -17.10
N ALA A 60 7.80 30.78 -16.22
CA ALA A 60 8.44 31.70 -15.29
C ALA A 60 9.56 32.54 -15.93
N GLY A 61 9.99 32.23 -17.16
CA GLY A 61 11.11 32.91 -17.83
C GLY A 61 12.45 32.79 -17.09
N LYS A 62 12.59 31.81 -16.18
CA LYS A 62 13.76 31.62 -15.32
C LYS A 62 14.65 30.53 -15.88
N LYS A 63 15.97 30.78 -15.98
CA LYS A 63 16.99 29.87 -16.54
C LYS A 63 17.31 28.62 -15.70
N LYS A 64 16.78 28.49 -14.47
CA LYS A 64 17.13 27.40 -13.55
C LYS A 64 15.95 26.47 -13.36
N GLU A 65 16.11 25.24 -13.83
CA GLU A 65 15.19 24.14 -13.57
C GLU A 65 15.00 23.93 -12.06
N PRO A 66 13.75 23.84 -11.57
CA PRO A 66 13.45 23.43 -10.21
C PRO A 66 14.14 22.10 -9.92
N ASN A 67 14.79 21.97 -8.77
CA ASN A 67 15.45 20.73 -8.40
C ASN A 67 14.43 19.67 -7.97
N TYR A 68 13.79 19.03 -8.96
CA TYR A 68 12.76 18.02 -8.77
C TYR A 68 13.31 16.67 -8.28
N LYS A 69 14.63 16.44 -8.42
CA LYS A 69 15.30 15.22 -7.94
C LYS A 69 15.16 15.01 -6.43
N LYS A 70 15.23 16.09 -5.64
CA LYS A 70 15.06 16.02 -4.18
C LYS A 70 13.64 15.63 -3.75
N MET A 71 12.63 15.94 -4.56
CA MET A 71 11.23 15.57 -4.25
C MET A 71 10.99 14.08 -4.51
N LEU A 72 11.53 13.53 -5.61
CA LEU A 72 11.41 12.11 -5.95
C LEU A 72 12.04 11.19 -4.89
N GLU A 73 13.20 11.55 -4.36
CA GLU A 73 13.86 10.79 -3.27
C GLU A 73 13.05 10.82 -1.96
N SER A 74 12.44 11.96 -1.63
CA SER A 74 11.66 12.10 -0.39
C SER A 74 10.34 11.32 -0.40
N GLU A 75 9.70 11.16 -1.56
CA GLU A 75 8.48 10.35 -1.69
C GLU A 75 8.78 8.85 -1.58
N ILE A 76 9.88 8.38 -2.19
CA ILE A 76 10.33 6.99 -2.07
C ILE A 76 10.73 6.66 -0.62
N GLU A 77 11.43 7.57 0.07
CA GLU A 77 11.86 7.38 1.46
C GLU A 77 10.72 7.46 2.48
N THR A 78 9.68 8.26 2.23
CA THR A 78 8.52 8.35 3.12
C THR A 78 7.55 7.16 2.94
N GLU A 79 7.44 6.61 1.71
CA GLU A 79 6.65 5.41 1.43
C GLU A 79 7.31 4.12 1.93
N THR A 80 8.63 3.98 1.80
CA THR A 80 9.39 2.84 2.39
C THR A 80 9.32 2.84 3.92
N LYS A 81 9.35 4.01 4.58
CA LYS A 81 9.18 4.11 6.04
C LYS A 81 7.77 3.72 6.53
N LYS A 82 6.73 3.85 5.70
CA LYS A 82 5.37 3.35 6.03
C LYS A 82 5.28 1.84 5.88
N ALA A 83 5.82 1.28 4.79
CA ALA A 83 5.87 -0.16 4.57
C ALA A 83 6.65 -0.91 5.68
N VAL A 84 7.80 -0.38 6.12
CA VAL A 84 8.63 -1.01 7.16
C VAL A 84 8.03 -0.89 8.57
N LYS A 85 7.22 0.14 8.84
CA LYS A 85 6.49 0.25 10.13
C LYS A 85 5.38 -0.79 10.24
N GLU A 86 4.71 -1.11 9.14
CA GLU A 86 3.60 -2.08 9.13
C GLU A 86 4.06 -3.55 9.12
N GLU A 87 5.28 -3.86 8.67
CA GLU A 87 5.87 -5.21 8.77
C GLU A 87 6.25 -5.58 10.20
N LYS A 88 6.71 -4.62 11.01
CA LYS A 88 7.13 -4.87 12.41
C LYS A 88 5.97 -5.20 13.35
N GLU A 89 4.74 -4.81 13.04
CA GLU A 89 3.56 -5.16 13.86
C GLU A 89 3.01 -6.57 13.56
N ILE A 90 3.33 -7.16 12.40
CA ILE A 90 2.86 -8.51 12.03
C ILE A 90 3.76 -9.59 12.65
N GLY A 91 5.03 -9.28 12.92
CA GLY A 91 6.00 -10.24 13.46
C GLY A 91 6.01 -10.39 14.99
N ASN A 92 5.24 -9.57 15.72
CA ASN A 92 5.27 -9.54 17.19
C ASN A 92 3.94 -9.93 17.84
N LYS A 93 3.05 -10.63 17.13
CA LYS A 93 1.76 -11.11 17.65
C LYS A 93 1.37 -12.49 17.13
#